data_AF-A0A2T5GV48-F1
#
_entry.id   AF-A0A2T5GV48-F1
#
_cell.length_a   1.000
_cell.length_b   1.000
_cell.length_c   1.000
_cell.angle_alpha   90.00
_cell.angle_beta   90.00
_cell.angle_gamma   90.00
#
_symmetry.space_group_name_H-M   'P 1'
#
loop_
_entity.id
_entity.type
_entity.pdbx_description
1 polymer ?
#
loop_
_entity_poly.entity_id
_entity_poly.type
_entity_poly.pdbx_seq_one_letter_code
_entity_poly.pdbx_strand_id
1 'polypeptide(L)'
;MSAQLPKLKRIAIFLATIFTASISGMVHADWSFKGLGTLGGSGGINLSFAADINDTGQTVGYSYTSGGSFHAFIMDPNGIGMTDLGTLGGNLSIATGINDSGQVVGYSRTKDGSTHAFITGPNGIGMTDLGVLAGEDNYGINNSGQVVGTHSFISGGLFSWRAFITGPNGIGMTDLDTLGGNYSTGNAINDSGQVVGGSDDSKTSIHYAHAFITGPNGIGMTDLGTLGGDYSVANAINDSGEAVGVATTAHGESHSFT
;
A
#
# COMPACT_ATOMS: atom_id res chain seq x y z
N MET A 1 87.76 -11.42 42.05
CA MET A 1 86.29 -11.48 42.09
C MET A 1 85.79 -11.88 40.70
N SER A 2 85.51 -13.17 40.49
CA SER A 2 84.88 -13.68 39.26
C SER A 2 83.56 -14.34 39.66
N ALA A 3 82.43 -13.82 39.17
CA ALA A 3 81.15 -14.48 39.36
C ALA A 3 80.78 -15.24 38.08
N GLN A 4 80.68 -16.57 38.21
CA GLN A 4 80.26 -17.50 37.16
C GLN A 4 78.77 -17.35 36.84
N LEU A 5 78.41 -17.43 35.55
CA LEU A 5 77.04 -17.60 35.06
C LEU A 5 76.67 -19.10 35.04
N PRO A 6 75.54 -19.54 35.62
CA PRO A 6 75.05 -20.91 35.48
C PRO A 6 74.19 -21.09 34.21
N LYS A 7 74.31 -22.27 33.60
CA LYS A 7 73.56 -22.72 32.41
C LYS A 7 72.05 -22.81 32.70
N LEU A 8 71.22 -22.08 31.94
CA LEU A 8 69.76 -22.25 32.00
C LEU A 8 69.31 -23.51 31.24
N LYS A 9 68.50 -24.33 31.93
CA LYS A 9 67.79 -25.50 31.41
C LYS A 9 66.61 -25.07 30.54
N ARG A 10 66.40 -25.76 29.42
CA ARG A 10 65.26 -25.56 28.50
C ARG A 10 63.96 -25.98 29.18
N ILE A 11 62.98 -25.08 29.25
CA ILE A 11 61.59 -25.35 29.64
C ILE A 11 60.74 -25.22 28.37
N ALA A 12 60.00 -26.28 28.04
CA ALA A 12 59.04 -26.29 26.94
C ALA A 12 57.77 -25.54 27.37
N ILE A 13 57.33 -24.57 26.56
CA ILE A 13 56.06 -23.87 26.74
C ILE A 13 55.02 -24.58 25.85
N PHE A 14 53.99 -25.16 26.47
CA PHE A 14 52.78 -25.58 25.78
C PHE A 14 51.95 -24.33 25.43
N LEU A 15 51.79 -24.02 24.14
CA LEU A 15 50.81 -23.05 23.68
C LEU A 15 49.42 -23.69 23.72
N ALA A 16 48.59 -23.29 24.68
CA ALA A 16 47.14 -23.49 24.60
C ALA A 16 46.54 -22.30 23.86
N THR A 17 46.17 -22.50 22.59
CA THR A 17 45.33 -21.57 21.84
C THR A 17 43.94 -21.53 22.49
N ILE A 18 43.60 -20.41 23.13
CA ILE A 18 42.23 -20.11 23.55
C ILE A 18 41.48 -19.63 22.31
N PHE A 19 40.57 -20.45 21.78
CA PHE A 19 39.51 -19.98 20.90
C PHE A 19 38.50 -19.21 21.75
N THR A 20 38.48 -17.89 21.67
CA THR A 20 37.27 -17.13 22.03
C THR A 20 36.29 -17.30 20.88
N ALA A 21 35.31 -18.19 21.04
CA ALA A 21 34.12 -18.13 20.22
C ALA A 21 33.39 -16.83 20.57
N SER A 22 33.45 -15.84 19.67
CA SER A 22 32.48 -14.76 19.69
C SER A 22 31.13 -15.38 19.37
N ILE A 23 30.28 -15.54 20.37
CA ILE A 23 28.87 -15.85 20.16
C ILE A 23 28.33 -14.63 19.42
N SER A 24 28.02 -14.79 18.13
CA SER A 24 27.33 -13.77 17.36
C SER A 24 26.10 -13.36 18.15
N GLY A 25 26.08 -12.10 18.60
CA GLY A 25 24.92 -11.53 19.25
C GLY A 25 23.73 -11.76 18.34
N MET A 26 22.77 -12.52 18.83
CA MET A 26 21.45 -12.57 18.23
C MET A 26 20.94 -11.13 18.33
N VAL A 27 20.89 -10.42 17.19
CA VAL A 27 20.17 -9.16 17.10
C VAL A 27 18.71 -9.54 17.25
N HIS A 28 18.25 -9.64 18.49
CA HIS A 28 16.82 -9.62 18.75
C HIS A 28 16.41 -8.21 18.36
N ALA A 29 15.68 -8.06 17.25
CA ALA A 29 14.87 -6.88 17.10
C ALA A 29 13.97 -6.88 18.33
N ASP A 30 14.22 -5.97 19.27
CA ASP A 30 13.35 -5.77 20.42
C ASP A 30 12.08 -5.14 19.89
N TRP A 31 11.14 -5.98 19.46
CA TRP A 31 9.83 -5.54 19.03
C TRP A 31 9.07 -5.03 20.27
N SER A 32 8.76 -3.75 20.29
CA SER A 32 7.88 -3.15 21.29
C SER A 32 6.54 -2.79 20.68
N PHE A 33 5.44 -3.16 21.35
CA PHE A 33 4.11 -2.68 20.97
C PHE A 33 3.92 -1.25 21.47
N LYS A 34 3.69 -0.32 20.55
CA LYS A 34 3.36 1.07 20.86
C LYS A 34 1.92 1.36 20.46
N GLY A 35 1.09 1.74 21.43
CA GLY A 35 -0.24 2.26 21.15
C GLY A 35 -0.15 3.66 20.55
N LEU A 36 -0.82 3.88 19.41
CA LEU A 36 -0.81 5.17 18.70
C LEU A 36 -1.81 6.19 19.26
N GLY A 37 -2.75 5.75 20.11
CA GLY A 37 -3.81 6.61 20.64
C GLY A 37 -4.95 6.85 19.65
N THR A 38 -5.70 7.93 19.86
CA THR A 38 -6.87 8.32 19.05
C THR A 38 -6.91 9.82 18.81
N LEU A 39 -7.78 10.28 17.90
CA LEU A 39 -8.11 11.71 17.69
C LEU A 39 -9.04 12.28 18.78
N GLY A 40 -8.87 11.83 20.03
CA GLY A 40 -9.65 12.31 21.17
C GLY A 40 -11.04 11.70 21.31
N GLY A 41 -11.26 10.48 20.81
CA GLY A 41 -12.51 9.72 20.92
C GLY A 41 -13.20 9.86 22.29
N SER A 42 -14.50 10.14 22.29
CA SER A 42 -15.30 10.37 23.50
C SER A 42 -16.40 9.30 23.65
N GLY A 43 -16.97 9.16 24.87
CA GLY A 43 -18.08 8.23 25.12
C GLY A 43 -17.69 6.75 25.23
N GLY A 44 -16.42 6.45 25.52
CA GLY A 44 -15.93 5.08 25.70
C GLY A 44 -15.47 4.39 24.42
N ILE A 45 -15.65 5.04 23.26
CA ILE A 45 -15.18 4.54 21.97
C ILE A 45 -13.84 5.22 21.65
N ASN A 46 -12.76 4.51 21.93
CA ASN A 46 -11.39 4.93 21.63
C ASN A 46 -10.79 3.97 20.61
N LEU A 47 -11.19 4.15 19.35
CA LEU A 47 -10.76 3.29 18.25
C LEU A 47 -9.87 4.06 17.27
N SER A 48 -8.79 3.43 16.88
CA SER A 48 -7.95 3.82 15.74
C SER A 48 -7.52 2.55 15.01
N PHE A 49 -7.33 2.69 13.71
CA PHE A 49 -6.85 1.63 12.83
C PHE A 49 -5.75 2.22 11.94
N ALA A 50 -4.59 1.57 11.91
CA ALA A 50 -3.52 1.91 11.00
C ALA A 50 -3.67 1.08 9.73
N ALA A 51 -3.62 1.73 8.56
CA ALA A 51 -3.81 1.11 7.26
C ALA A 51 -2.49 0.92 6.51
N ASP A 52 -1.58 1.91 6.58
CA ASP A 52 -0.35 1.92 5.79
C ASP A 52 0.78 2.73 6.47
N ILE A 53 2.03 2.49 6.06
CA ILE A 53 3.24 3.14 6.56
C ILE A 53 4.25 3.37 5.42
N ASN A 54 4.84 4.57 5.34
CA ASN A 54 5.89 4.86 4.35
C ASN A 54 7.31 4.60 4.90
N ASP A 55 8.33 4.73 4.03
CA ASP A 55 9.73 4.45 4.38
C ASP A 55 10.31 5.38 5.45
N THR A 56 9.73 6.57 5.60
CA THR A 56 10.12 7.50 6.67
C THR A 56 9.54 7.11 8.02
N GLY A 57 8.59 6.16 8.07
CA GLY A 57 7.90 5.68 9.26
C GLY A 57 6.57 6.38 9.54
N GLN A 58 6.11 7.28 8.66
CA GLN A 58 4.80 7.92 8.82
C GLN A 58 3.69 6.89 8.63
N THR A 59 2.78 6.81 9.60
CA THR A 59 1.66 5.86 9.57
C THR A 59 0.35 6.59 9.28
N VAL A 60 -0.50 6.02 8.44
CA VAL A 60 -1.83 6.55 8.16
C VAL A 60 -2.92 5.56 8.53
N GLY A 61 -4.15 6.05 8.62
CA GLY A 61 -5.32 5.23 8.83
C GLY A 61 -6.51 6.09 9.25
N TYR A 62 -7.35 5.60 10.14
CA TYR A 62 -8.50 6.35 10.64
C TYR A 62 -8.68 6.20 12.15
N SER A 63 -9.22 7.23 12.79
CA SER A 63 -9.49 7.26 14.22
C SER A 63 -10.78 7.97 14.56
N TYR A 64 -11.39 7.53 15.65
CA TYR A 64 -12.57 8.17 16.22
C TYR A 64 -12.19 9.52 16.83
N THR A 65 -12.85 10.58 16.38
CA THR A 65 -12.67 11.94 16.89
C THR A 65 -13.49 12.17 18.16
N SER A 66 -13.18 13.25 18.88
CA SER A 66 -14.01 13.70 20.02
C SER A 66 -15.46 14.01 19.64
N GLY A 67 -15.69 14.37 18.37
CA GLY A 67 -17.02 14.62 17.79
C GLY A 67 -17.81 13.36 17.44
N GLY A 68 -17.24 12.17 17.63
CA GLY A 68 -17.94 10.91 17.45
C GLY A 68 -17.99 10.42 16.00
N SER A 69 -16.99 10.72 15.19
CA SER A 69 -16.90 10.26 13.80
C SER A 69 -15.49 9.78 13.44
N PHE A 70 -15.37 8.97 12.40
CA PHE A 70 -14.07 8.49 11.91
C PHE A 70 -13.45 9.51 10.97
N HIS A 71 -12.25 9.98 11.32
CA HIS A 71 -11.44 10.80 10.43
C HIS A 71 -10.13 10.09 10.10
N ALA A 72 -9.65 10.31 8.89
CA ALA A 72 -8.35 9.91 8.43
C ALA A 72 -7.27 10.64 9.24
N PHE A 73 -6.19 9.95 9.57
CA PHE A 73 -5.04 10.55 10.23
C PHE A 73 -3.73 10.26 9.51
N ILE A 74 -2.74 11.12 9.78
CA ILE A 74 -1.32 10.85 9.58
C ILE A 74 -0.60 10.96 10.93
N MET A 75 0.37 10.09 11.17
CA MET A 75 1.18 10.04 12.38
C MET A 75 2.65 10.20 12.00
N ASP A 76 3.40 10.98 12.77
CA ASP A 76 4.84 11.16 12.55
C ASP A 76 5.63 9.85 12.76
N PRO A 77 6.85 9.74 12.18
CA PRO A 77 7.70 8.54 12.25
C PRO A 77 7.95 7.95 13.64
N ASN A 78 7.93 8.80 14.67
CA ASN A 78 8.16 8.37 16.05
C ASN A 78 6.88 7.81 16.69
N GLY A 79 5.74 7.75 15.99
CA GLY A 79 4.44 7.35 16.53
C GLY A 79 3.89 8.32 17.58
N ILE A 80 4.21 9.61 17.48
CA ILE A 80 3.71 10.69 18.34
C ILE A 80 3.12 11.78 17.44
N GLY A 81 2.00 12.37 17.82
CA GLY A 81 1.39 13.47 17.05
C GLY A 81 0.43 12.97 15.96
N MET A 82 -0.64 12.31 16.37
CA MET A 82 -1.73 11.97 15.46
C MET A 82 -2.38 13.26 14.93
N THR A 83 -2.25 13.49 13.63
CA THR A 83 -2.80 14.67 12.96
C THR A 83 -4.06 14.26 12.20
N ASP A 84 -5.17 14.93 12.50
CA ASP A 84 -6.43 14.79 11.78
C ASP A 84 -6.29 15.41 10.38
N LEU A 85 -6.58 14.64 9.33
CA LEU A 85 -6.56 15.10 7.94
C LEU A 85 -7.86 15.82 7.55
N GLY A 86 -8.90 15.74 8.37
CA GLY A 86 -10.22 16.31 8.12
C GLY A 86 -11.03 15.50 7.12
N THR A 87 -12.00 16.15 6.49
CA THR A 87 -12.92 15.55 5.51
C THR A 87 -13.12 16.48 4.31
N LEU A 88 -13.75 15.99 3.24
CA LEU A 88 -14.24 16.80 2.11
C LEU A 88 -15.52 17.60 2.44
N GLY A 89 -15.77 17.87 3.72
CA GLY A 89 -16.91 18.65 4.21
C GLY A 89 -18.07 17.82 4.77
N GLY A 90 -18.00 16.50 4.69
CA GLY A 90 -18.88 15.56 5.39
C GLY A 90 -18.33 15.16 6.76
N ASN A 91 -18.80 14.03 7.29
CA ASN A 91 -18.47 13.58 8.65
C ASN A 91 -17.52 12.37 8.70
N LEU A 92 -16.97 11.92 7.58
CA LEU A 92 -16.15 10.72 7.54
C LEU A 92 -14.98 10.88 6.58
N SER A 93 -13.82 10.38 6.99
CA SER A 93 -12.68 10.13 6.11
C SER A 93 -11.90 8.92 6.59
N ILE A 94 -11.33 8.17 5.64
CA ILE A 94 -10.51 6.99 5.87
C ILE A 94 -9.30 7.08 4.93
N ALA A 95 -8.09 7.00 5.48
CA ALA A 95 -6.87 6.85 4.71
C ALA A 95 -6.54 5.37 4.50
N THR A 96 -6.13 5.02 3.29
CA THR A 96 -5.84 3.64 2.88
C THR A 96 -4.41 3.47 2.37
N GLY A 97 -3.72 4.55 1.99
CA GLY A 97 -2.34 4.48 1.51
C GLY A 97 -1.56 5.79 1.69
N ILE A 98 -0.24 5.68 1.72
CA ILE A 98 0.70 6.81 1.85
C ILE A 98 1.94 6.59 0.96
N ASN A 99 2.48 7.66 0.37
CA ASN A 99 3.77 7.60 -0.33
C ASN A 99 4.91 8.22 0.52
N ASP A 100 6.15 8.15 0.03
CA ASP A 100 7.33 8.61 0.78
C ASP A 100 7.42 10.14 0.92
N SER A 101 6.63 10.88 0.14
CA SER A 101 6.46 12.33 0.33
C SER A 101 5.41 12.66 1.41
N GLY A 102 4.79 11.66 2.02
CA GLY A 102 3.73 11.80 3.00
C GLY A 102 2.40 12.25 2.39
N GLN A 103 2.20 12.05 1.09
CA GLN A 103 0.89 12.24 0.46
C GLN A 103 0.01 11.04 0.79
N VAL A 104 -1.21 11.31 1.19
CA VAL A 104 -2.15 10.30 1.71
C VAL A 104 -3.32 10.18 0.77
N VAL A 105 -3.71 8.95 0.45
CA VAL A 105 -4.91 8.64 -0.33
C VAL A 105 -5.93 7.88 0.51
N GLY A 106 -7.18 7.97 0.08
CA GLY A 106 -8.29 7.26 0.67
C GLY A 106 -9.60 7.87 0.22
N TYR A 107 -10.63 7.79 1.07
CA TYR A 107 -11.95 8.30 0.76
C TYR A 107 -12.53 9.16 1.87
N SER A 108 -13.37 10.12 1.49
CA SER A 108 -14.04 11.01 2.42
C SER A 108 -15.44 11.36 1.92
N ARG A 109 -16.34 11.59 2.88
CA ARG A 109 -17.66 12.13 2.59
C ARG A 109 -17.58 13.62 2.30
N THR A 110 -18.22 14.03 1.22
CA THR A 110 -18.48 15.42 0.87
C THR A 110 -19.65 15.99 1.67
N LYS A 111 -19.88 17.29 1.56
CA LYS A 111 -20.96 18.00 2.26
C LYS A 111 -22.37 17.50 1.90
N ASP A 112 -22.57 17.01 0.68
CA ASP A 112 -23.84 16.43 0.22
C ASP A 112 -24.00 14.93 0.60
N GLY A 113 -22.99 14.34 1.24
CA GLY A 113 -23.01 12.96 1.74
C GLY A 113 -22.47 11.92 0.75
N SER A 114 -22.06 12.33 -0.45
CA SER A 114 -21.38 11.46 -1.42
C SER A 114 -20.00 11.03 -0.88
N THR A 115 -19.57 9.81 -1.20
CA THR A 115 -18.20 9.34 -0.90
C THR A 115 -17.31 9.61 -2.11
N HIS A 116 -16.24 10.37 -1.92
CA HIS A 116 -15.25 10.70 -2.94
C HIS A 116 -13.87 10.22 -2.50
N ALA A 117 -12.98 9.90 -3.46
CA ALA A 117 -11.58 9.77 -3.10
C ALA A 117 -10.94 11.11 -2.84
N PHE A 118 -9.86 11.08 -2.06
CA PHE A 118 -8.99 12.22 -1.88
C PHE A 118 -7.53 11.83 -2.04
N ILE A 119 -6.72 12.86 -2.29
CA ILE A 119 -5.28 12.86 -2.07
C ILE A 119 -4.93 14.08 -1.22
N THR A 120 -3.91 13.98 -0.38
CA THR A 120 -3.35 15.14 0.32
C THR A 120 -2.06 15.67 -0.32
N GLY A 121 -1.70 16.91 0.01
CA GLY A 121 -0.34 17.38 -0.20
C GLY A 121 0.68 16.66 0.69
N PRO A 122 1.98 16.91 0.49
CA PRO A 122 3.03 16.31 1.31
C PRO A 122 2.79 16.47 2.82
N ASN A 123 3.12 15.44 3.60
CA ASN A 123 2.86 15.36 5.03
C ASN A 123 1.39 15.55 5.43
N GLY A 124 0.45 15.06 4.62
CA GLY A 124 -0.97 15.15 4.92
C GLY A 124 -1.59 16.54 4.75
N ILE A 125 -0.87 17.50 4.17
CA ILE A 125 -1.33 18.90 4.14
C ILE A 125 -2.37 19.13 3.05
N GLY A 126 -3.57 19.47 3.48
CA GLY A 126 -4.69 19.83 2.62
C GLY A 126 -5.29 18.61 1.90
N MET A 127 -6.61 18.55 1.83
CA MET A 127 -7.33 17.46 1.18
C MET A 127 -7.82 17.93 -0.19
N THR A 128 -7.44 17.21 -1.24
CA THR A 128 -7.88 17.45 -2.62
C THR A 128 -8.86 16.37 -3.02
N ASP A 129 -10.04 16.77 -3.49
CA ASP A 129 -11.07 15.88 -4.02
C ASP A 129 -10.65 15.31 -5.39
N LEU A 130 -10.63 13.99 -5.51
CA LEU A 130 -10.37 13.28 -6.77
C LEU A 130 -11.65 12.86 -7.51
N GLY A 131 -12.83 13.08 -6.91
CA GLY A 131 -14.14 12.80 -7.47
C GLY A 131 -14.82 11.55 -6.94
N VAL A 132 -16.03 11.30 -7.45
CA VAL A 132 -16.86 10.13 -7.11
C VAL A 132 -16.19 8.87 -7.65
N LEU A 133 -15.93 7.92 -6.75
CA LEU A 133 -15.36 6.62 -7.07
C LEU A 133 -16.28 5.50 -6.64
N ALA A 134 -16.11 4.33 -7.24
CA ALA A 134 -16.88 3.14 -6.88
C ALA A 134 -15.99 2.13 -6.19
N GLY A 135 -16.30 1.91 -4.92
CA GLY A 135 -15.51 1.09 -4.01
C GLY A 135 -14.79 1.98 -3.00
N GLU A 136 -14.81 1.56 -1.74
CA GLU A 136 -14.21 2.32 -0.64
C GLU A 136 -12.77 1.86 -0.35
N ASP A 137 -12.31 0.73 -0.91
CA ASP A 137 -11.22 -0.03 -0.26
C ASP A 137 -9.93 -0.23 -1.07
N ASN A 138 -9.89 0.05 -2.39
CA ASN A 138 -8.74 -0.30 -3.24
C ASN A 138 -8.13 0.94 -3.92
N TYR A 139 -7.25 1.63 -3.19
CA TYR A 139 -6.46 2.74 -3.70
C TYR A 139 -4.97 2.46 -3.57
N GLY A 140 -4.23 2.68 -4.66
CA GLY A 140 -2.78 2.68 -4.65
C GLY A 140 -2.24 4.08 -4.94
N ILE A 141 -1.09 4.43 -4.38
CA ILE A 141 -0.36 5.65 -4.68
C ILE A 141 1.12 5.32 -4.91
N ASN A 142 1.76 5.97 -5.88
CA ASN A 142 3.21 5.88 -6.07
C ASN A 142 3.94 7.15 -5.60
N ASN A 143 5.27 7.15 -5.64
CA ASN A 143 6.08 8.27 -5.16
C ASN A 143 6.01 9.54 -6.04
N SER A 144 5.41 9.46 -7.23
CA SER A 144 5.05 10.64 -8.04
C SER A 144 3.70 11.24 -7.64
N GLY A 145 3.00 10.63 -6.69
CA GLY A 145 1.65 11.02 -6.27
C GLY A 145 0.58 10.66 -7.31
N GLN A 146 0.85 9.69 -8.18
CA GLN A 146 -0.18 9.11 -9.06
C GLN A 146 -1.01 8.14 -8.24
N VAL A 147 -2.32 8.22 -8.41
CA VAL A 147 -3.31 7.43 -7.67
C VAL A 147 -4.01 6.49 -8.63
N VAL A 148 -4.13 5.24 -8.24
CA VAL A 148 -4.91 4.21 -8.94
C VAL A 148 -6.11 3.80 -8.09
N GLY A 149 -7.21 3.47 -8.74
CA GLY A 149 -8.36 2.84 -8.10
C GLY A 149 -9.45 2.49 -9.11
N THR A 150 -10.69 2.45 -8.65
CA THR A 150 -11.87 2.17 -9.48
C THR A 150 -12.89 3.30 -9.38
N HIS A 151 -13.46 3.73 -10.51
CA HIS A 151 -14.57 4.69 -10.54
C HIS A 151 -15.82 4.07 -11.16
N SER A 152 -17.01 4.56 -10.79
CA SER A 152 -18.24 4.20 -11.49
C SER A 152 -18.80 5.35 -12.30
N PHE A 153 -19.45 4.97 -13.38
CA PHE A 153 -20.24 5.86 -14.21
C PHE A 153 -21.36 5.05 -14.86
N ILE A 154 -22.32 5.77 -15.43
CA ILE A 154 -23.40 5.15 -16.18
C ILE A 154 -23.04 5.23 -17.65
N SER A 155 -22.87 4.06 -18.29
CA SER A 155 -22.67 3.94 -19.73
C SER A 155 -23.83 3.17 -20.35
N GLY A 156 -24.51 3.76 -21.34
CA GLY A 156 -25.63 3.09 -22.01
C GLY A 156 -26.79 2.67 -21.10
N GLY A 157 -26.94 3.31 -19.92
CA GLY A 157 -27.97 2.96 -18.93
C GLY A 157 -27.60 1.84 -17.97
N LEU A 158 -26.36 1.34 -18.00
CA LEU A 158 -25.82 0.35 -17.08
C LEU A 158 -24.74 0.96 -16.19
N PHE A 159 -24.63 0.49 -14.94
CA PHE A 159 -23.50 0.81 -14.07
C PHE A 159 -22.24 0.12 -14.59
N SER A 160 -21.17 0.88 -14.80
CA SER A 160 -19.86 0.39 -15.23
C SER A 160 -18.81 0.80 -14.20
N TRP A 161 -17.77 -0.04 -14.04
CA TRP A 161 -16.67 0.18 -13.10
C TRP A 161 -15.39 0.19 -13.89
N ARG A 162 -14.56 1.22 -13.73
CA ARG A 162 -13.35 1.35 -14.53
C ARG A 162 -12.16 1.72 -13.68
N ALA A 163 -11.06 1.02 -13.94
CA ALA A 163 -9.77 1.35 -13.40
C ALA A 163 -9.36 2.75 -13.91
N PHE A 164 -8.82 3.58 -13.02
CA PHE A 164 -8.26 4.87 -13.40
C PHE A 164 -6.84 5.01 -12.86
N ILE A 165 -6.11 5.95 -13.46
CA ILE A 165 -4.87 6.50 -12.92
C ILE A 165 -4.95 8.03 -12.96
N THR A 166 -4.40 8.71 -11.95
CA THR A 166 -4.21 10.17 -12.01
C THR A 166 -2.83 10.54 -12.54
N GLY A 167 -2.69 11.79 -12.98
CA GLY A 167 -1.36 12.36 -13.19
C GLY A 167 -0.62 12.61 -11.86
N PRO A 168 0.66 13.03 -11.92
CA PRO A 168 1.44 13.33 -10.72
C PRO A 168 0.71 14.28 -9.77
N ASN A 169 0.88 14.05 -8.47
CA ASN A 169 0.17 14.77 -7.39
C ASN A 169 -1.37 14.73 -7.50
N GLY A 170 -1.93 13.64 -8.04
CA GLY A 170 -3.37 13.49 -8.20
C GLY A 170 -4.00 14.35 -9.30
N ILE A 171 -3.19 14.95 -10.18
CA ILE A 171 -3.68 15.92 -11.16
C ILE A 171 -4.27 15.19 -12.38
N GLY A 172 -5.55 15.42 -12.63
CA GLY A 172 -6.26 14.82 -13.76
C GLY A 172 -6.52 13.33 -13.55
N MET A 173 -7.50 12.80 -14.26
CA MET A 173 -7.92 11.40 -14.17
C MET A 173 -7.96 10.81 -15.58
N THR A 174 -7.37 9.63 -15.72
CA THR A 174 -7.32 8.88 -16.98
C THR A 174 -7.96 7.52 -16.74
N ASP A 175 -8.96 7.18 -17.55
CA ASP A 175 -9.55 5.84 -17.61
C ASP A 175 -8.54 4.87 -18.25
N LEU A 176 -8.33 3.71 -17.64
CA LEU A 176 -7.37 2.69 -18.11
C LEU A 176 -7.97 1.69 -19.12
N ASP A 177 -9.24 1.87 -19.46
CA ASP A 177 -10.06 1.00 -20.29
C ASP A 177 -10.34 -0.38 -19.67
N THR A 178 -10.84 -1.31 -20.49
CA THR A 178 -11.05 -2.73 -20.16
C THR A 178 -10.38 -3.63 -21.19
N LEU A 179 -10.33 -4.94 -20.92
CA LEU A 179 -9.95 -5.98 -21.88
C LEU A 179 -11.10 -6.33 -22.86
N GLY A 180 -12.03 -5.40 -23.06
CA GLY A 180 -13.17 -5.51 -23.97
C GLY A 180 -14.52 -5.75 -23.28
N GLY A 181 -14.54 -5.95 -21.96
CA GLY A 181 -15.77 -5.99 -21.15
C GLY A 181 -16.20 -4.61 -20.62
N ASN A 182 -17.05 -4.60 -19.59
CA ASN A 182 -17.57 -3.36 -18.97
C ASN A 182 -16.91 -2.99 -17.64
N TYR A 183 -16.02 -3.85 -17.13
CA TYR A 183 -15.46 -3.73 -15.80
C TYR A 183 -13.93 -3.79 -15.83
N SER A 184 -13.30 -2.89 -15.09
CA SER A 184 -11.90 -2.97 -14.70
C SER A 184 -11.70 -2.35 -13.32
N THR A 185 -10.74 -2.88 -12.57
CA THR A 185 -10.33 -2.39 -11.25
C THR A 185 -8.82 -2.28 -11.21
N GLY A 186 -8.28 -1.11 -10.84
CA GLY A 186 -6.85 -0.94 -10.60
C GLY A 186 -6.54 -1.16 -9.13
N ASN A 187 -5.67 -2.12 -8.82
CA ASN A 187 -5.41 -2.55 -7.44
C ASN A 187 -4.08 -2.02 -6.90
N ALA A 188 -3.06 -1.93 -7.75
CA ALA A 188 -1.73 -1.47 -7.35
C ALA A 188 -1.01 -0.74 -8.48
N ILE A 189 -0.04 0.08 -8.11
CA ILE A 189 0.77 0.91 -8.99
C ILE A 189 2.23 0.89 -8.52
N ASN A 190 3.18 0.90 -9.44
CA ASN A 190 4.61 1.06 -9.12
C ASN A 190 5.12 2.47 -9.43
N ASP A 191 6.39 2.77 -9.11
CA ASP A 191 6.96 4.11 -9.29
C ASP A 191 7.16 4.53 -10.76
N SER A 192 7.11 3.57 -11.70
CA SER A 192 7.05 3.87 -13.14
C SER A 192 5.63 4.20 -13.63
N GLY A 193 4.63 4.13 -12.75
CA GLY A 193 3.22 4.36 -13.07
C GLY A 193 2.59 3.19 -13.83
N GLN A 194 3.16 1.99 -13.76
CA GLN A 194 2.51 0.78 -14.25
C GLN A 194 1.46 0.35 -13.24
N VAL A 195 0.27 0.02 -13.74
CA VAL A 195 -0.89 -0.36 -12.93
C VAL A 195 -1.22 -1.81 -13.18
N VAL A 196 -1.54 -2.53 -12.10
CA VAL A 196 -2.08 -3.90 -12.17
C VAL A 196 -3.45 -3.98 -11.54
N GLY A 197 -4.22 -4.98 -11.96
CA GLY A 197 -5.58 -5.17 -11.46
C GLY A 197 -6.30 -6.32 -12.15
N GLY A 198 -7.63 -6.21 -12.22
CA GLY A 198 -8.50 -7.15 -12.93
C GLY A 198 -9.37 -6.41 -13.95
N SER A 199 -9.64 -7.01 -15.10
CA SER A 199 -10.56 -6.48 -16.10
C SER A 199 -11.32 -7.58 -16.82
N ASP A 200 -12.60 -7.34 -17.06
CA ASP A 200 -13.44 -8.25 -17.84
C ASP A 200 -12.95 -8.32 -19.29
N ASP A 201 -12.81 -9.55 -19.78
CA ASP A 201 -12.62 -9.83 -21.19
C ASP A 201 -13.97 -9.84 -21.93
N SER A 202 -13.99 -9.48 -23.21
CA SER A 202 -15.23 -9.45 -24.00
C SER A 202 -15.77 -10.84 -24.37
N LYS A 203 -15.13 -11.93 -23.92
CA LYS A 203 -15.34 -13.28 -24.48
C LYS A 203 -16.26 -14.14 -23.64
N THR A 204 -16.54 -13.76 -22.40
CA THR A 204 -17.37 -14.56 -21.49
C THR A 204 -18.69 -13.86 -21.16
N SER A 205 -19.80 -14.57 -21.31
CA SER A 205 -21.16 -14.09 -20.99
C SER A 205 -21.43 -14.03 -19.47
N ILE A 206 -20.42 -14.33 -18.66
CA ILE A 206 -20.43 -14.41 -17.20
C ILE A 206 -19.13 -13.73 -16.74
N HIS A 207 -19.26 -12.70 -15.89
CA HIS A 207 -18.18 -11.83 -15.40
C HIS A 207 -16.98 -12.61 -14.86
N TYR A 208 -15.98 -12.87 -15.70
CA TYR A 208 -14.68 -13.33 -15.22
C TYR A 208 -13.60 -12.34 -15.63
N ALA A 209 -13.00 -11.73 -14.61
CA ALA A 209 -11.90 -10.81 -14.77
C ALA A 209 -10.63 -11.58 -15.16
N HIS A 210 -9.85 -10.98 -16.04
CA HIS A 210 -8.46 -11.33 -16.28
C HIS A 210 -7.54 -10.30 -15.60
N ALA A 211 -6.43 -10.77 -15.06
CA ALA A 211 -5.38 -9.92 -14.55
C ALA A 211 -4.79 -9.09 -15.69
N PHE A 212 -4.52 -7.80 -15.44
CA PHE A 212 -3.84 -6.96 -16.41
C PHE A 212 -2.64 -6.25 -15.78
N ILE A 213 -1.75 -5.77 -16.66
CA ILE A 213 -0.72 -4.78 -16.36
C ILE A 213 -0.75 -3.68 -17.44
N THR A 214 -0.50 -2.43 -17.06
CA THR A 214 -0.30 -1.34 -18.02
C THR A 214 1.17 -1.02 -18.26
N GLY A 215 1.46 -0.33 -19.37
CA GLY A 215 2.73 0.37 -19.54
C GLY A 215 2.87 1.57 -18.59
N PRO A 216 4.03 2.23 -18.57
CA PRO A 216 4.29 3.39 -17.72
C PRO A 216 3.21 4.47 -17.86
N ASN A 217 2.87 5.11 -16.74
CA ASN A 217 1.79 6.10 -16.63
C ASN A 217 0.42 5.59 -17.10
N GLY A 218 0.12 4.31 -16.88
CA GLY A 218 -1.17 3.73 -17.24
C GLY A 218 -1.38 3.49 -18.73
N ILE A 219 -0.33 3.62 -19.56
CA ILE A 219 -0.49 3.55 -21.01
C ILE A 219 -0.58 2.10 -21.48
N GLY A 220 -1.72 1.74 -22.07
CA GLY A 220 -1.93 0.48 -22.76
C GLY A 220 -2.10 -0.69 -21.80
N MET A 221 -3.31 -1.24 -21.75
CA MET A 221 -3.63 -2.42 -20.95
C MET A 221 -3.17 -3.71 -21.65
N THR A 222 -2.44 -4.55 -20.92
CA THR A 222 -1.97 -5.86 -21.36
C THR A 222 -2.62 -6.94 -20.51
N ASP A 223 -3.29 -7.89 -21.16
CA ASP A 223 -3.85 -9.09 -20.52
C ASP A 223 -2.72 -10.04 -20.08
N LEU A 224 -2.70 -10.41 -18.80
CA LEU A 224 -1.77 -11.39 -18.23
C LEU A 224 -2.28 -12.83 -18.35
N GLY A 225 -3.57 -13.01 -18.67
CA GLY A 225 -4.23 -14.30 -18.83
C GLY A 225 -4.50 -15.02 -17.50
N THR A 226 -4.78 -16.31 -17.60
CA THR A 226 -5.14 -17.20 -16.47
C THR A 226 -4.24 -18.44 -16.45
N LEU A 227 -4.43 -19.33 -15.48
CA LEU A 227 -3.77 -20.65 -15.44
C LEU A 227 -4.58 -21.74 -16.17
N GLY A 228 -5.36 -21.33 -17.17
CA GLY A 228 -6.22 -22.20 -17.98
C GLY A 228 -7.68 -22.26 -17.53
N GLY A 229 -8.03 -21.59 -16.44
CA GLY A 229 -9.43 -21.30 -16.06
C GLY A 229 -9.90 -19.96 -16.60
N ASP A 230 -11.00 -19.44 -16.04
CA ASP A 230 -11.65 -18.24 -16.59
C ASP A 230 -11.31 -16.96 -15.81
N TYR A 231 -10.64 -17.05 -14.65
CA TYR A 231 -10.45 -15.92 -13.73
C TYR A 231 -8.99 -15.67 -13.38
N SER A 232 -8.60 -14.41 -13.34
CA SER A 232 -7.38 -13.94 -12.68
C SER A 232 -7.48 -12.49 -12.23
N VAL A 233 -6.70 -12.13 -11.20
CA VAL A 233 -6.54 -10.75 -10.74
C VAL A 233 -5.13 -10.55 -10.21
N ALA A 234 -4.49 -9.43 -10.59
CA ALA A 234 -3.24 -8.99 -10.00
C ALA A 234 -3.52 -8.05 -8.82
N ASN A 235 -2.86 -8.29 -7.69
CA ASN A 235 -3.09 -7.58 -6.43
C ASN A 235 -1.95 -6.64 -6.05
N ALA A 236 -0.72 -6.94 -6.48
CA ALA A 236 0.44 -6.12 -6.20
C ALA A 236 1.44 -6.18 -7.36
N ILE A 237 2.26 -5.14 -7.47
CA ILE A 237 3.33 -5.00 -8.46
C ILE A 237 4.54 -4.38 -7.76
N ASN A 238 5.75 -4.78 -8.14
CA ASN A 238 6.98 -4.12 -7.71
C ASN A 238 7.52 -3.14 -8.77
N ASP A 239 8.56 -2.37 -8.42
CA ASP A 239 9.17 -1.40 -9.34
C ASP A 239 9.92 -2.00 -10.53
N SER A 240 10.16 -3.32 -10.52
CA SER A 240 10.69 -4.04 -11.68
C SER A 240 9.58 -4.47 -12.67
N GLY A 241 8.32 -4.22 -12.32
CA GLY A 241 7.16 -4.58 -13.14
C GLY A 241 6.67 -6.02 -12.94
N GLU A 242 7.12 -6.70 -11.88
CA GLU A 242 6.68 -8.06 -11.55
C GLU A 242 5.38 -8.00 -10.75
N ALA A 243 4.35 -8.72 -11.22
CA ALA A 243 3.00 -8.66 -10.67
C ALA A 243 2.62 -9.97 -10.01
N VAL A 244 2.06 -9.92 -8.80
CA VAL A 244 1.56 -11.09 -8.07
C VAL A 244 0.04 -11.05 -7.94
N GLY A 245 -0.57 -12.22 -7.90
CA GLY A 245 -2.02 -12.30 -7.88
C GLY A 245 -2.55 -13.72 -7.72
N VAL A 246 -3.82 -13.90 -8.09
CA VAL A 246 -4.50 -15.20 -8.10
C VAL A 246 -5.10 -15.46 -9.47
N ALA A 247 -5.05 -16.70 -9.92
CA ALA A 247 -5.63 -17.16 -11.18
C ALA A 247 -6.24 -18.56 -11.00
N THR A 248 -7.29 -18.87 -11.76
CA THR A 248 -7.91 -20.19 -11.75
C THR A 248 -7.27 -21.12 -12.78
N THR A 249 -7.13 -22.38 -12.39
CA THR A 249 -6.70 -23.47 -13.29
C THR A 249 -7.87 -23.95 -14.16
N ALA A 250 -7.58 -24.76 -15.17
CA ALA A 250 -8.60 -25.41 -16.00
C ALA A 250 -9.60 -26.31 -15.23
N HIS A 251 -9.30 -26.63 -13.97
CA HIS A 251 -10.17 -27.39 -13.08
C HIS A 251 -10.92 -26.51 -12.07
N GLY A 252 -10.77 -25.19 -12.13
CA GLY A 252 -11.47 -24.22 -11.27
C GLY A 252 -10.80 -23.95 -9.92
N GLU A 253 -9.59 -24.44 -9.69
CA GLU A 253 -8.84 -24.20 -8.46
C GLU A 253 -8.12 -22.85 -8.51
N SER A 254 -8.12 -22.08 -7.42
CA SER A 254 -7.42 -20.79 -7.33
C SER A 254 -5.97 -20.99 -6.89
N HIS A 255 -5.03 -20.56 -7.74
CA HIS A 255 -3.60 -20.61 -7.48
C HIS A 255 -3.00 -19.19 -7.51
N SER A 256 -2.01 -18.93 -6.67
CA SER A 256 -1.25 -17.68 -6.76
C SER A 256 -0.33 -17.68 -7.99
N PHE A 257 -0.07 -16.52 -8.56
CA PHE A 257 0.95 -16.32 -9.61
C PHE A 257 1.92 -15.19 -9.23
N THR A 258 3.05 -15.15 -9.94
CA THR A 258 4.05 -14.08 -9.96
C THR A 258 4.56 -13.88 -11.38
#